data_AF-A0A0A2KWY0-F1
#
_entry.id   AF-A0A0A2KWY0-F1
#
_cell.length_a   1.000
_cell.length_b   1.000
_cell.length_c   1.000
_cell.angle_alpha   90.00
_cell.angle_beta   90.00
_cell.angle_gamma   90.00
#
_symmetry.space_group_name_H-M   'P 1'
#
loop_
_entity.id
_entity.type
_entity.pdbx_description
1 polymer ?
#
loop_
_entity_poly.entity_id
_entity_poly.type
_entity_poly.pdbx_seq_one_letter_code
_entity_poly.pdbx_strand_id
1 'polypeptide(L)'
;MTDTESGKRKASTAGLSGQSRPVKRRASKACCCCRARKVRCDVVENGSPCTNCRLDQVECVVTESKRRKLVQLKKKKINGLVQNLLTHVI
;
A
#
# COMPACT_ATOMS: atom_id res chain seq x y z
N MET A 1 -9.22 -9.60 -44.38
CA MET A 1 -7.82 -9.98 -44.09
C MET A 1 -7.05 -8.67 -44.11
N THR A 2 -6.66 -8.02 -43.01
CA THR A 2 -5.91 -8.51 -41.84
C THR A 2 -6.12 -7.59 -40.63
N ASP A 3 -6.19 -8.19 -39.45
CA ASP A 3 -6.17 -7.58 -38.11
C ASP A 3 -4.96 -6.68 -37.86
N THR A 4 -5.11 -5.60 -37.07
CA THR A 4 -3.97 -4.81 -36.58
C THR A 4 -4.06 -4.61 -35.07
N GLU A 5 -3.49 -5.59 -34.38
CA GLU A 5 -2.83 -5.60 -33.08
C GLU A 5 -2.89 -4.33 -32.20
N SER A 6 -3.47 -4.48 -31.01
CA SER A 6 -3.42 -3.51 -29.90
C SER A 6 -1.99 -3.39 -29.34
N GLY A 7 -1.17 -2.55 -29.96
CA GLY A 7 0.17 -2.21 -29.50
C GLY A 7 0.18 -1.31 -28.26
N LYS A 8 0.47 -1.88 -27.08
CA LYS A 8 0.86 -1.12 -25.89
C LYS A 8 2.11 -0.29 -26.22
N ARG A 9 1.96 1.04 -26.31
CA ARG A 9 3.05 1.96 -26.72
C ARG A 9 4.29 1.74 -25.85
N LYS A 10 5.42 1.39 -26.49
CA LYS A 10 6.70 1.13 -25.82
C LYS A 10 7.31 2.46 -25.35
N ALA A 11 7.83 2.47 -24.12
CA ALA A 11 8.41 3.65 -23.46
C ALA A 11 9.52 4.36 -24.27
N SER A 12 10.16 3.64 -25.19
CA SER A 12 11.18 4.16 -26.10
C SER A 12 10.69 5.26 -27.04
N THR A 13 9.40 5.32 -27.37
CA THR A 13 8.83 6.41 -28.19
C THR A 13 8.70 7.74 -27.44
N ALA A 14 8.78 7.73 -26.11
CA ALA A 14 8.60 8.92 -25.28
C ALA A 14 9.93 9.58 -24.83
N GLY A 15 11.08 9.13 -25.32
CA GLY A 15 12.39 9.72 -24.99
C GLY A 15 12.80 9.59 -23.52
N LEU A 16 12.11 8.77 -22.72
CA LEU A 16 12.43 8.55 -21.31
C LEU A 16 13.51 7.47 -21.22
N SER A 17 14.75 7.89 -20.93
CA SER A 17 15.87 7.00 -20.66
C SER A 17 15.50 6.04 -19.52
N GLY A 18 15.82 4.74 -19.72
CA GLY A 18 15.40 3.61 -18.88
C GLY A 18 15.95 3.58 -17.45
N GLN A 19 16.29 4.73 -16.86
CA GLN A 19 16.48 4.83 -15.42
C GLN A 19 15.10 4.80 -14.77
N SER A 20 14.73 3.61 -14.31
CA SER A 20 13.58 3.37 -13.44
C SER A 20 13.72 4.20 -12.16
N ARG A 21 13.37 5.49 -12.22
CA ARG A 21 13.14 6.28 -11.02
C ARG A 21 12.11 5.52 -10.18
N PRO A 22 12.36 5.29 -8.88
CA PRO A 22 11.44 4.57 -8.04
C PRO A 22 10.05 5.20 -8.17
N VAL A 23 9.13 4.49 -8.82
CA VAL A 23 7.76 4.98 -8.97
C VAL A 23 7.19 5.03 -7.56
N LYS A 24 6.96 6.24 -7.02
CA LYS A 24 6.36 6.44 -5.70
C LYS A 24 4.99 5.78 -5.67
N ARG A 25 4.93 4.53 -5.21
CA ARG A 25 3.70 3.75 -5.13
C ARG A 25 2.69 4.51 -4.27
N ARG A 26 1.41 4.31 -4.58
CA ARG A 26 0.33 4.85 -3.77
C ARG A 26 0.47 4.27 -2.35
N ALA A 27 0.30 5.12 -1.34
CA ALA A 27 0.34 4.68 0.05
C ALA A 27 -0.66 3.53 0.27
N SER A 28 -0.23 2.50 1.00
CA SER A 28 -1.07 1.32 1.27
C SER A 28 -2.25 1.60 2.21
N LYS A 29 -2.22 2.75 2.88
CA LYS A 29 -3.25 3.29 3.78
C LYS A 29 -3.38 4.80 3.55
N ALA A 30 -4.56 5.32 3.87
CA ALA A 30 -4.85 6.75 3.90
C ALA A 30 -5.62 7.08 5.19
N CYS A 31 -5.38 8.26 5.77
CA CYS A 31 -6.13 8.76 6.93
C CYS A 31 -7.61 9.02 6.58
N CYS A 32 -8.46 9.10 7.60
CA CYS A 32 -9.91 9.30 7.45
C CYS A 32 -10.23 10.59 6.70
N CYS A 33 -9.54 11.69 7.03
CA CYS A 33 -9.75 12.99 6.39
C CYS A 33 -9.43 12.95 4.88
N CYS A 34 -8.25 12.46 4.49
CA CYS A 34 -7.88 12.35 3.07
C CYS A 34 -8.77 11.38 2.29
N ARG A 35 -9.30 10.32 2.93
CA ARG A 35 -10.28 9.42 2.31
C ARG A 35 -11.59 10.14 2.00
N ALA A 36 -12.13 10.90 2.95
CA ALA A 36 -13.36 11.66 2.77
C ALA A 36 -13.22 12.69 1.64
N ARG A 37 -12.06 13.36 1.56
CA ARG A 37 -11.73 14.32 0.51
C ARG A 37 -11.28 13.69 -0.82
N LYS A 38 -11.10 12.37 -0.86
CA LYS A 38 -10.65 11.60 -2.04
C LYS A 38 -9.30 12.09 -2.63
N VAL A 39 -8.41 12.60 -1.78
CA VAL A 39 -7.06 13.06 -2.17
C VAL A 39 -5.98 12.02 -1.88
N ARG A 40 -4.80 12.16 -2.50
CA ARG A 40 -3.65 11.31 -2.18
C ARG A 40 -3.19 11.57 -0.74
N CYS A 41 -3.06 10.51 0.04
CA CYS A 41 -2.52 10.56 1.39
C CYS A 41 -1.10 9.98 1.41
N ASP A 42 -0.17 10.67 2.06
CA ASP A 42 1.24 10.30 2.23
C ASP A 42 1.56 9.80 3.65
N VAL A 43 0.53 9.51 4.45
CA VAL A 43 0.66 9.11 5.87
C VAL A 43 1.55 7.89 6.12
N VAL A 44 1.72 7.02 5.12
CA VAL A 44 2.60 5.84 5.22
C VAL A 44 4.07 6.23 5.11
N GLU A 45 4.38 7.25 4.31
CA GLU A 45 5.75 7.73 4.09
C GLU A 45 6.16 8.77 5.13
N ASN A 46 5.26 9.70 5.46
CA ASN A 46 5.53 10.84 6.33
C ASN A 46 5.09 10.62 7.79
N GLY A 47 4.38 9.53 8.08
CA GLY A 47 3.75 9.34 9.38
C GLY A 47 2.55 10.25 9.61
N SER A 48 2.00 10.20 10.82
CA SER A 48 0.95 11.13 11.25
C SER A 48 1.57 12.35 11.93
N PRO A 49 1.16 13.58 11.60
CA PRO A 49 0.14 13.94 10.61
C PRO A 49 0.65 13.90 9.16
N CYS A 50 -0.20 13.44 8.24
CA CYS A 50 0.09 13.49 6.80
C CYS A 50 0.18 14.93 6.30
N THR A 51 0.79 15.17 5.13
CA THR A 51 1.08 16.53 4.67
C THR A 51 -0.16 17.38 4.49
N ASN A 52 -1.23 16.85 3.90
CA ASN A 52 -2.49 17.59 3.76
C ASN A 52 -3.08 17.95 5.13
N CYS A 53 -3.21 16.97 6.03
CA CYS A 53 -3.80 17.23 7.35
C CYS A 53 -2.98 18.22 8.19
N ARG A 54 -1.65 18.22 8.06
CA ARG A 54 -0.79 19.21 8.71
C ARG A 54 -1.03 20.63 8.16
N LEU A 55 -1.15 20.78 6.84
CA LEU A 55 -1.42 22.07 6.21
C LEU A 55 -2.81 22.60 6.55
N ASP A 56 -3.79 21.70 6.58
CA ASP A 56 -5.18 22.03 6.90
C ASP A 56 -5.43 22.19 8.41
N GLN A 57 -4.44 21.90 9.25
CA GLN A 57 -4.53 21.93 10.71
C GLN A 57 -5.71 21.10 11.25
N VAL A 58 -5.98 19.97 10.60
CA VAL A 58 -7.04 19.03 10.99
C VAL A 58 -6.47 17.75 11.56
N GLU A 59 -7.28 17.04 12.33
CA GLU A 59 -6.89 15.77 12.92
C GLU A 59 -6.59 14.70 11.86
N CYS A 60 -5.42 14.06 11.98
CA CYS A 60 -4.96 13.01 11.07
C CYS A 60 -5.16 11.62 11.69
N VAL A 61 -6.39 11.11 11.60
CA VAL A 61 -6.73 9.77 12.13
C VAL A 61 -6.48 8.69 11.08
N VAL A 62 -5.61 7.72 11.38
CA VAL A 62 -5.42 6.51 10.56
C VAL A 62 -6.09 5.34 11.25
N THR A 63 -7.22 4.88 10.71
CA THR A 63 -7.86 3.66 11.21
C THR A 63 -7.24 2.41 10.59
N GLU A 64 -7.03 1.40 11.42
CA GLU A 64 -6.62 0.08 10.93
C GLU A 64 -7.77 -0.65 10.24
N SER A 65 -7.46 -1.37 9.17
CA SER A 65 -8.47 -2.17 8.48
C SER A 65 -8.84 -3.41 9.32
N LYS A 66 -10.12 -3.54 9.68
CA LYS A 66 -10.65 -4.73 10.37
C LYS A 66 -10.30 -6.04 9.65
N ARG A 67 -10.19 -6.04 8.31
CA ARG A 67 -9.77 -7.23 7.52
C ARG A 67 -8.36 -7.70 7.86
N ARG A 68 -7.42 -6.78 8.12
CA ARG A 68 -6.03 -7.15 8.45
C ARG A 68 -5.94 -7.85 9.80
N LYS A 69 -6.82 -7.50 10.75
CA LYS A 69 -6.89 -8.16 12.07
C LYS A 69 -7.22 -9.65 11.93
N LEU A 70 -8.19 -10.01 11.08
CA LEU A 70 -8.55 -11.42 10.84
C LEU A 70 -7.41 -12.21 10.20
N VAL A 71 -6.71 -11.61 9.22
CA VAL A 71 -5.55 -12.25 8.56
C VAL A 71 -4.38 -12.42 9.53
N GLN A 72 -4.10 -11.43 10.38
CA GLN A 72 -3.06 -11.53 11.40
C GLN A 72 -3.38 -12.59 12.46
N LEU A 73 -4.64 -12.71 12.89
CA LEU A 73 -5.05 -13.75 13.85
C LEU A 73 -4.87 -15.16 13.27
N LYS A 74 -5.26 -15.37 12.01
CA LYS A 74 -5.00 -16.64 11.31
C LYS A 74 -3.50 -16.95 11.24
N LYS A 75 -2.66 -15.96 10.89
CA LYS A 75 -1.21 -16.12 10.83
C LYS A 75 -0.60 -16.44 12.20
N LYS A 76 -1.03 -15.76 13.27
CA LYS A 76 -0.60 -16.06 14.65
C LYS A 76 -0.98 -17.48 15.07
N LYS A 77 -2.19 -17.94 14.73
CA LYS A 77 -2.65 -19.31 15.04
C LYS A 77 -1.79 -20.36 14.35
N ILE A 78 -1.45 -20.15 13.07
CA ILE A 78 -0.56 -21.03 12.31
C ILE A 78 0.84 -21.04 12.92
N ASN A 79 1.41 -19.85 13.19
CA ASN A 79 2.74 -19.75 13.80
C ASN A 79 2.80 -20.43 15.19
N GLY A 80 1.76 -20.27 16.01
CA GLY A 80 1.66 -20.94 17.30
C GLY A 80 1.56 -22.47 17.17
N LEU A 81 0.85 -22.98 16.16
CA LEU A 81 0.77 -24.41 15.89
C LEU A 81 2.12 -24.98 15.43
N VAL A 82 2.84 -24.25 14.59
CA VAL A 82 4.20 -24.61 14.14
C VAL A 82 5.18 -24.61 15.32
N GLN A 83 5.16 -23.58 16.17
CA GLN A 83 6.00 -23.52 17.37
C GLN A 83 5.71 -24.65 18.34
N ASN A 84 4.43 -24.96 18.59
CA ASN A 84 4.03 -26.05 19.47
C ASN A 84 4.49 -27.42 18.95
N LEU A 85 4.39 -27.66 17.63
CA LEU A 85 4.87 -28.89 17.02
C LEU A 85 6.40 -29.02 17.12
N LEU A 86 7.12 -27.93 16.90
CA LEU A 86 8.59 -27.87 17.05
C LEU A 86 9.04 -28.20 18.48
N THR A 87 8.32 -27.75 19.51
CA THR A 87 8.66 -28.02 20.91
C THR A 87 8.37 -29.44 21.37
N HIS A 88 7.54 -30.20 20.66
CA HIS A 88 7.17 -31.57 21.03
C HIS A 88 7.98 -32.66 20.32
N VAL A 89 8.83 -32.28 19.36
CA VAL A 89 9.65 -33.20 18.53
C VAL A 89 11.16 -33.03 18.81
N ILE A 90 11.52 -32.13 19.72
CA ILE A 90 12.87 -32.01 20.32
C ILE A 90 12.82 -32.70 21.68
#